data_AF-A0AAE1DZH3-F1
#
_entry.id   AF-A0AAE1DZH3-F1
#
_cell.length_a   1.000
_cell.length_b   1.000
_cell.length_c   1.000
_cell.angle_alpha   90.00
_cell.angle_beta   90.00
_cell.angle_gamma   90.00
#
_symmetry.space_group_name_H-M   'P 1'
#
loop_
_entity.id
_entity.type
_entity.pdbx_description
1 polymer ?
#
loop_
_entity_poly.entity_id
_entity_poly.type
_entity_poly.pdbx_seq_one_letter_code
_entity_poly.pdbx_strand_id
1 'polypeptide(L)'
;MASQMLQRLIGSSVDETPSFAPEQRSGSSPHLPNAALHKTKSEVKGGQLFELFVLDQVGKNKVSSLGLKDFVTRPAECTQEVCDTATRLCQMAVVFSESEERQKVKDAALTVSPHMMRQELSTVLQAMLAEYPSLDEGVLVLFFFCLDLSARLLESEHKDAWEVLAWCRAGLDAALGPYVHARGGWVAVGSSAAQALTTGLSLLSQVRRLVAL
;
A
#
# COMPACT_ATOMS: atom_id res chain seq x y z
N MET A 1 -16.94 7.90 -9.20
CA MET A 1 -17.84 7.01 -8.45
C MET A 1 -17.40 6.76 -6.99
N ALA A 2 -16.16 7.09 -6.60
CA ALA A 2 -15.66 6.93 -5.21
C ALA A 2 -16.41 7.77 -4.13
N SER A 3 -17.00 8.91 -4.47
CA SER A 3 -17.64 9.79 -3.46
C SER A 3 -18.95 9.26 -2.87
N GLN A 4 -19.59 8.25 -3.46
CA GLN A 4 -20.86 7.72 -2.93
C GLN A 4 -20.69 6.65 -1.84
N MET A 5 -19.49 6.12 -1.62
CA MET A 5 -19.28 5.02 -0.66
C MET A 5 -18.90 5.46 0.75
N LEU A 6 -18.29 6.64 0.94
CA LEU A 6 -17.94 7.15 2.27
C LEU A 6 -19.17 7.49 3.14
N GLN A 7 -20.37 7.60 2.56
CA GLN A 7 -21.60 7.89 3.31
C GLN A 7 -22.23 6.66 3.99
N ARG A 8 -21.75 5.43 3.75
CA ARG A 8 -22.38 4.21 4.31
C ARG A 8 -21.71 3.63 5.56
N LEU A 9 -20.61 4.22 6.04
CA LEU A 9 -19.84 3.69 7.18
C LEU A 9 -20.29 4.19 8.57
N ILE A 10 -21.30 5.07 8.64
CA ILE A 10 -21.80 5.62 9.90
C ILE A 10 -23.24 5.13 10.11
N GLY A 11 -23.41 3.99 10.76
CA GLY A 11 -24.70 3.62 11.35
C GLY A 11 -25.10 2.17 11.16
N SER A 12 -24.67 1.31 12.08
CA SER A 12 -25.54 0.24 12.62
C SER A 12 -24.90 -0.33 13.88
N SER A 13 -25.38 0.14 15.03
CA SER A 13 -25.18 -0.44 16.34
C SER A 13 -26.17 -1.58 16.53
N VAL A 14 -25.71 -2.81 16.76
CA VAL A 14 -26.47 -3.80 17.55
C VAL A 14 -25.54 -4.80 18.22
N ASP A 15 -25.77 -4.94 19.52
CA ASP A 15 -25.32 -5.94 20.49
C ASP A 15 -25.69 -7.37 20.07
N GLU A 16 -24.83 -8.36 20.38
CA GLU A 16 -25.22 -9.53 21.20
C GLU A 16 -24.02 -10.49 21.39
N THR A 17 -23.77 -10.82 22.65
CA THR A 17 -22.73 -11.75 23.11
C THR A 17 -23.38 -13.08 23.50
N PRO A 18 -22.84 -14.23 23.10
CA PRO A 18 -23.03 -15.46 23.87
C PRO A 18 -21.69 -15.98 24.42
N SER A 19 -21.69 -16.09 25.75
CA SER A 19 -20.73 -16.80 26.58
C SER A 19 -20.82 -18.31 26.35
N PHE A 20 -19.67 -18.97 26.14
CA PHE A 20 -19.54 -20.43 26.26
C PHE A 20 -18.27 -20.79 27.04
N ALA A 21 -18.47 -21.66 28.03
CA ALA A 21 -17.52 -22.14 29.03
C ALA A 21 -16.59 -23.27 28.49
N PRO A 22 -15.54 -23.68 29.22
CA PRO A 22 -14.42 -24.45 28.69
C PRO A 22 -14.61 -25.97 28.82
N GLU A 23 -14.30 -26.72 27.77
CA GLU A 23 -14.21 -28.19 27.81
C GLU A 23 -12.74 -28.64 27.89
N GLN A 24 -12.37 -29.22 29.03
CA GLN A 24 -11.09 -29.90 29.24
C GLN A 24 -11.08 -31.24 28.49
N ARG A 25 -10.09 -31.47 27.62
CA ARG A 25 -9.66 -32.82 27.24
C ARG A 25 -8.14 -32.93 27.26
N SER A 26 -7.66 -33.62 28.28
CA SER A 26 -6.32 -34.22 28.33
C SER A 26 -6.22 -35.35 27.32
N GLY A 27 -5.22 -35.27 26.44
CA GLY A 27 -4.83 -36.32 25.52
C GLY A 27 -3.31 -36.26 25.31
N SER A 28 -2.64 -37.34 25.65
CA SER A 28 -1.19 -37.51 25.69
C SER A 28 -0.58 -37.95 24.35
N SER A 29 0.67 -37.51 24.12
CA SER A 29 1.71 -38.03 23.20
C SER A 29 1.52 -37.85 21.68
N PRO A 30 2.58 -37.92 20.83
CA PRO A 30 4.03 -38.07 21.08
C PRO A 30 4.91 -37.01 20.35
N HIS A 31 6.23 -37.09 20.59
CA HIS A 31 7.35 -36.39 19.94
C HIS A 31 7.11 -35.88 18.50
N LEU A 32 7.30 -34.56 18.32
CA LEU A 32 7.51 -33.93 17.01
C LEU A 32 8.99 -33.55 16.81
N PRO A 33 9.51 -33.66 15.58
CA PRO A 33 10.90 -33.46 15.25
C PRO A 33 11.31 -31.99 15.37
N ASN A 34 12.54 -31.80 15.81
CA ASN A 34 13.28 -30.55 15.95
C ASN A 34 13.05 -29.63 14.73
N ALA A 35 12.20 -28.63 14.89
CA ALA A 35 11.93 -27.63 13.87
C ALA A 35 13.21 -26.80 13.68
N ALA A 36 13.93 -27.10 12.60
CA ALA A 36 15.02 -26.26 12.13
C ALA A 36 14.50 -24.83 12.04
N LEU A 37 15.14 -23.95 12.81
CA LEU A 37 14.97 -22.51 12.79
C LEU A 37 15.41 -22.03 11.39
N HIS A 38 14.54 -22.20 10.39
CA HIS A 38 14.69 -21.60 9.08
C HIS A 38 14.60 -20.10 9.32
N LYS A 39 15.79 -19.50 9.51
CA LYS A 39 16.02 -18.06 9.50
C LYS A 39 15.25 -17.52 8.32
N THR A 40 14.11 -16.92 8.62
CA THR A 40 13.11 -16.48 7.66
C THR A 40 13.81 -15.62 6.63
N LYS A 41 13.76 -16.09 5.37
CA LYS A 41 14.10 -15.29 4.18
C LYS A 41 13.55 -13.89 4.41
N SER A 42 14.43 -12.88 4.36
CA SER A 42 14.05 -11.49 4.58
C SER A 42 12.82 -11.16 3.74
N GLU A 43 11.67 -10.98 4.39
CA GLU A 43 10.41 -10.70 3.73
C GLU A 43 10.37 -9.19 3.44
N VAL A 44 10.50 -8.84 2.16
CA VAL A 44 10.36 -7.45 1.71
C VAL A 44 9.00 -6.92 2.19
N LYS A 45 8.99 -5.74 2.83
CA LYS A 45 7.76 -5.10 3.34
C LYS A 45 7.31 -3.98 2.42
N GLY A 46 6.00 -3.84 2.24
CA GLY A 46 5.41 -2.78 1.42
C GLY A 46 5.74 -1.39 1.95
N GLY A 47 5.75 -1.23 3.27
CA GLY A 47 6.15 0.00 3.93
C GLY A 47 7.61 0.40 3.66
N GLN A 48 8.52 -0.58 3.52
CA GLN A 48 9.91 -0.31 3.17
C GLN A 48 10.05 0.17 1.72
N LEU A 49 9.32 -0.47 0.80
CA LEU A 49 9.25 -0.04 -0.60
C LEU A 49 8.62 1.35 -0.73
N PHE A 50 7.63 1.65 0.09
CA PHE A 50 7.01 2.97 0.14
C PHE A 50 7.99 4.06 0.59
N GLU A 51 8.83 3.82 1.60
CA GLU A 51 9.88 4.79 2.01
C GLU A 51 10.85 5.11 0.87
N LEU A 52 11.31 4.08 0.15
CA LEU A 52 12.18 4.24 -1.02
C LEU A 52 11.47 4.98 -2.15
N PHE A 53 10.18 4.70 -2.34
CA PHE A 53 9.34 5.40 -3.29
C PHE A 53 9.20 6.90 -2.95
N VAL A 54 8.91 7.24 -1.69
CA VAL A 54 8.85 8.65 -1.24
C VAL A 54 10.18 9.35 -1.49
N LEU A 55 11.29 8.70 -1.16
CA LEU A 55 12.64 9.26 -1.39
C LEU A 55 12.88 9.56 -2.88
N ASP A 56 12.51 8.65 -3.77
CA ASP A 56 12.61 8.84 -5.22
C ASP A 56 11.74 10.01 -5.71
N GLN A 57 10.47 10.08 -5.27
CA GLN A 57 9.55 11.15 -5.69
C GLN A 57 10.01 12.54 -5.20
N VAL A 58 10.52 12.60 -3.97
CA VAL A 58 11.06 13.85 -3.39
C VAL A 58 12.38 14.25 -4.07
N GLY A 59 13.27 13.29 -4.36
CA GLY A 59 14.52 13.54 -5.08
C GLY A 59 14.30 14.08 -6.50
N LYS A 60 13.20 13.65 -7.14
CA LYS A 60 12.77 14.14 -8.47
C LYS A 60 12.01 15.47 -8.42
N ASN A 61 11.92 16.13 -7.26
CA ASN A 61 11.14 17.36 -7.02
C ASN A 61 9.66 17.23 -7.41
N LYS A 62 9.09 16.01 -7.42
CA LYS A 62 7.66 15.80 -7.69
C LYS A 62 6.79 16.14 -6.48
N VAL A 63 7.39 16.23 -5.30
CA VAL A 63 6.74 16.67 -4.07
C VAL A 63 7.63 17.71 -3.40
N SER A 64 7.09 18.90 -3.16
CA SER A 64 7.83 20.06 -2.64
C SER A 64 7.91 20.11 -1.11
N SER A 65 7.25 19.19 -0.41
CA SER A 65 7.19 19.19 1.06
C SER A 65 8.56 18.84 1.66
N LEU A 66 9.22 19.87 2.23
CA LEU A 66 10.51 19.73 2.92
C LEU A 66 10.44 18.69 4.05
N GLY A 67 9.29 18.55 4.71
CA GLY A 67 9.10 17.60 5.81
C GLY A 67 9.18 16.13 5.40
N LEU A 68 8.90 15.76 4.15
CA LEU A 68 8.98 14.36 3.72
C LEU A 68 10.42 13.84 3.66
N LYS A 69 11.41 14.71 3.43
CA LYS A 69 12.83 14.32 3.43
C LYS A 69 13.25 13.80 4.80
N ASP A 70 12.79 14.45 5.85
CA ASP A 70 13.11 14.12 7.23
C ASP A 70 12.38 12.83 7.69
N PHE A 71 11.35 12.37 6.97
CA PHE A 71 10.70 11.08 7.22
C PHE A 71 11.57 9.89 6.83
N VAL A 72 12.31 10.02 5.74
CA VAL A 72 13.15 8.94 5.21
C VAL A 72 14.49 8.94 5.93
N THR A 73 14.49 8.65 7.23
CA THR A 73 15.69 8.78 8.08
C THR A 73 16.75 7.70 7.81
N ARG A 74 16.37 6.52 7.30
CA ARG A 74 17.21 5.53 6.64
C ARG A 74 16.37 4.26 6.45
N PRO A 75 16.33 3.66 5.25
CA PRO A 75 15.79 2.32 5.12
C PRO A 75 16.59 1.38 6.02
N ALA A 76 15.93 0.74 6.98
CA ALA A 76 16.52 -0.36 7.73
C ALA A 76 16.76 -1.50 6.73
N GLU A 77 18.02 -1.66 6.31
CA GLU A 77 18.51 -2.74 5.43
C GLU A 77 17.88 -2.78 4.03
N CYS A 78 18.42 -2.00 3.07
CA CYS A 78 18.13 -2.20 1.64
C CYS A 78 18.94 -3.41 1.14
N THR A 79 18.32 -4.58 1.11
CA THR A 79 18.87 -5.73 0.37
C THR A 79 18.79 -5.44 -1.13
N GLN A 80 19.62 -6.11 -1.94
CA GLN A 80 19.57 -5.96 -3.40
C GLN A 80 18.15 -6.18 -3.95
N GLU A 81 17.44 -7.18 -3.41
CA GLU A 81 16.06 -7.50 -3.79
C GLU A 81 15.08 -6.35 -3.52
N VAL A 82 15.20 -5.69 -2.36
CA VAL A 82 14.40 -4.50 -2.03
C VAL A 82 14.71 -3.37 -3.00
N CYS A 83 15.99 -3.09 -3.24
CA CYS A 83 16.40 -1.97 -4.08
C CYS A 83 15.99 -2.20 -5.56
N ASP A 84 16.09 -3.43 -6.08
CA ASP A 84 15.63 -3.79 -7.44
C ASP A 84 14.12 -3.66 -7.59
N THR A 85 13.36 -4.10 -6.57
CA THR A 85 11.90 -4.00 -6.58
C THR A 85 11.45 -2.55 -6.51
N ALA A 86 12.06 -1.75 -5.62
CA ALA A 86 11.79 -0.32 -5.52
C ALA A 86 12.10 0.41 -6.83
N THR A 87 13.23 0.10 -7.47
CA THR A 87 13.61 0.69 -8.76
C THR A 87 12.53 0.44 -9.83
N ARG A 88 12.02 -0.79 -9.90
CA ARG A 88 10.97 -1.16 -10.85
C ARG A 88 9.65 -0.43 -10.57
N LEU A 89 9.23 -0.37 -9.31
CA LEU A 89 8.04 0.37 -8.91
C LEU A 89 8.19 1.87 -9.26
N CYS A 90 9.35 2.46 -9.01
CA CYS A 90 9.63 3.85 -9.37
C CYS A 90 9.60 4.10 -10.88
N GLN A 91 10.05 3.15 -11.71
CA GLN A 91 9.92 3.24 -13.17
C GLN A 91 8.45 3.22 -13.61
N MET A 92 7.65 2.30 -13.07
CA MET A 92 6.22 2.26 -13.35
C MET A 92 5.51 3.52 -12.87
N ALA A 93 5.92 4.04 -11.72
CA ALA A 93 5.37 5.27 -11.16
C ALA A 93 5.65 6.52 -12.01
N VAL A 94 6.75 6.56 -12.78
CA VAL A 94 6.98 7.64 -13.74
C VAL A 94 5.87 7.66 -14.77
N VAL A 95 5.56 6.51 -15.37
CA VAL A 95 4.48 6.40 -16.36
C VAL A 95 3.12 6.71 -15.72
N PHE A 96 2.83 6.13 -14.56
CA PHE A 96 1.57 6.39 -13.85
C PHE A 96 1.43 7.88 -13.49
N SER A 97 2.51 8.57 -13.12
CA SER A 97 2.44 9.98 -12.71
C SER A 97 1.97 10.94 -13.80
N GLU A 98 1.99 10.52 -15.05
CA GLU A 98 1.54 11.30 -16.21
C GLU A 98 0.11 10.93 -16.67
N SER A 99 -0.54 9.98 -15.99
CA SER A 99 -1.88 9.49 -16.33
C SER A 99 -3.00 10.35 -15.75
N GLU A 100 -4.22 10.24 -16.31
CA GLU A 100 -5.42 10.86 -15.73
C GLU A 100 -5.80 10.19 -14.40
N GLU A 101 -5.58 8.88 -14.27
CA GLU A 101 -5.78 8.12 -13.04
C GLU A 101 -4.99 8.71 -11.87
N ARG A 102 -3.75 9.17 -12.12
CA ARG A 102 -2.95 9.85 -11.10
C ARG A 102 -3.65 11.08 -10.53
N GLN A 103 -4.33 11.87 -11.36
CA GLN A 103 -5.07 13.05 -10.89
C GLN A 103 -6.25 12.64 -10.01
N LYS A 104 -6.98 11.57 -10.38
CA LYS A 104 -8.07 11.03 -9.54
C LYS A 104 -7.57 10.58 -8.17
N VAL A 105 -6.40 9.93 -8.11
CA VAL A 105 -5.76 9.54 -6.84
C VAL A 105 -5.41 10.76 -5.98
N LYS A 106 -4.87 11.81 -6.62
CA LYS A 106 -4.57 13.08 -5.95
C LYS A 106 -5.83 13.68 -5.32
N ASP A 107 -6.88 13.81 -6.13
CA ASP A 107 -8.14 14.40 -5.70
C ASP A 107 -8.76 13.59 -4.54
N ALA A 108 -8.71 12.26 -4.61
CA ALA A 108 -9.16 11.39 -3.51
C ALA A 108 -8.40 11.67 -2.20
N ALA A 109 -7.07 11.79 -2.25
CA ALA A 109 -6.26 12.11 -1.07
C ALA A 109 -6.55 13.51 -0.49
N LEU A 110 -6.98 14.47 -1.33
CA LEU A 110 -7.43 15.80 -0.90
C LEU A 110 -8.78 15.76 -0.16
N THR A 111 -9.65 14.80 -0.47
CA THR A 111 -10.97 14.68 0.18
C THR A 111 -10.93 14.06 1.58
N VAL A 112 -9.80 13.44 1.94
CA VAL A 112 -9.64 12.79 3.25
C VAL A 112 -9.57 13.82 4.37
N SER A 113 -10.34 13.59 5.44
CA SER A 113 -10.29 14.41 6.66
C SER A 113 -8.87 14.46 7.24
N PRO A 114 -8.37 15.63 7.67
CA PRO A 114 -7.10 15.71 8.39
C PRO A 114 -7.15 15.01 9.76
N HIS A 115 -8.35 14.78 10.31
CA HIS A 115 -8.58 14.07 11.57
C HIS A 115 -8.92 12.58 11.35
N MET A 116 -8.51 12.02 10.20
CA MET A 116 -8.72 10.60 9.91
C MET A 116 -8.05 9.73 10.96
N MET A 117 -8.74 8.70 11.43
CA MET A 117 -8.19 7.72 12.35
C MET A 117 -7.43 6.61 11.61
N ARG A 118 -6.48 5.96 12.28
CA ARG A 118 -5.73 4.81 11.74
C ARG A 118 -6.61 3.72 11.12
N GLN A 119 -7.71 3.37 11.77
CA GLN A 119 -8.64 2.33 11.29
C GLN A 119 -9.36 2.75 10.00
N GLU A 120 -9.71 4.03 9.88
CA GLU A 120 -10.33 4.58 8.69
C GLU A 120 -9.36 4.54 7.51
N LEU A 121 -8.10 4.95 7.73
CA LEU A 121 -7.06 4.84 6.71
C LEU A 121 -6.90 3.39 6.22
N SER A 122 -6.81 2.42 7.13
CA SER A 122 -6.71 1.01 6.74
C SER A 122 -7.92 0.55 5.92
N THR A 123 -9.12 1.00 6.27
CA THR A 123 -10.36 0.67 5.54
C THR A 123 -10.34 1.26 4.14
N VAL A 124 -9.90 2.52 4.00
CA VAL A 124 -9.74 3.19 2.71
C VAL A 124 -8.72 2.47 1.83
N LEU A 125 -7.55 2.11 2.36
CA LEU A 125 -6.52 1.42 1.58
C LEU A 125 -7.00 0.05 1.08
N GLN A 126 -7.72 -0.71 1.91
CA GLN A 126 -8.29 -2.00 1.49
C GLN A 126 -9.38 -1.83 0.43
N ALA A 127 -10.28 -0.86 0.61
CA ALA A 127 -11.34 -0.57 -0.35
C ALA A 127 -10.76 -0.14 -1.70
N MET A 128 -9.79 0.78 -1.69
CA MET A 128 -9.10 1.21 -2.90
C MET A 128 -8.41 0.04 -3.60
N LEU A 129 -7.71 -0.83 -2.88
CA LEU A 129 -7.04 -1.98 -3.49
C LEU A 129 -8.00 -2.95 -4.18
N ALA A 130 -9.19 -3.16 -3.61
CA ALA A 130 -10.20 -4.05 -4.16
C ALA A 130 -10.79 -3.57 -5.50
N GLU A 131 -10.67 -2.27 -5.82
CA GLU A 131 -11.15 -1.71 -7.09
C GLU A 131 -10.22 -2.01 -8.27
N TYR A 132 -8.97 -2.41 -8.03
CA TYR A 132 -7.98 -2.61 -9.09
C TYR A 132 -7.87 -4.08 -9.51
N PRO A 133 -8.03 -4.41 -10.80
CA PRO A 133 -7.90 -5.77 -11.31
C PRO A 133 -6.46 -6.28 -11.27
N SER A 134 -5.49 -5.37 -11.33
CA SER A 134 -4.06 -5.67 -11.27
C SER A 134 -3.46 -5.21 -9.94
N LEU A 135 -2.79 -6.13 -9.24
CA LEU A 135 -2.04 -5.79 -8.03
C LEU A 135 -1.00 -4.70 -8.29
N ASP A 136 -0.34 -4.74 -9.45
CA ASP A 136 0.72 -3.78 -9.79
C ASP A 136 0.16 -2.34 -9.86
N GLU A 137 -1.03 -2.16 -10.43
CA GLU A 137 -1.72 -0.87 -10.49
C GLU A 137 -2.21 -0.44 -9.11
N GLY A 138 -2.81 -1.37 -8.35
CA GLY A 138 -3.25 -1.12 -6.99
C GLY A 138 -2.11 -0.64 -6.09
N VAL A 139 -0.91 -1.26 -6.19
CA VAL A 139 0.28 -0.83 -5.44
C VAL A 139 0.63 0.62 -5.75
N LEU A 140 0.70 1.01 -7.02
CA LEU A 140 1.04 2.39 -7.41
C LEU A 140 0.00 3.39 -6.91
N VAL A 141 -1.28 3.04 -7.03
CA VAL A 141 -2.39 3.88 -6.57
C VAL A 141 -2.30 4.11 -5.06
N LEU A 142 -2.12 3.05 -4.28
CA LEU A 142 -1.99 3.18 -2.83
C LEU A 142 -0.74 3.98 -2.45
N PHE A 143 0.38 3.77 -3.14
CA PHE A 143 1.62 4.50 -2.88
C PHE A 143 1.45 6.00 -3.16
N PHE A 144 0.86 6.39 -4.30
CA PHE A 144 0.59 7.79 -4.58
C PHE A 144 -0.46 8.40 -3.64
N PHE A 145 -1.49 7.64 -3.28
CA PHE A 145 -2.50 8.10 -2.31
C PHE A 145 -1.88 8.42 -0.95
N CYS A 146 -1.08 7.49 -0.40
CA CYS A 146 -0.36 7.70 0.86
C CYS A 146 0.63 8.86 0.77
N LEU A 147 1.32 9.01 -0.37
CA LEU A 147 2.26 10.12 -0.60
C LEU A 147 1.54 11.47 -0.60
N ASP A 148 0.44 11.61 -1.35
CA ASP A 148 -0.32 12.86 -1.44
C ASP A 148 -0.99 13.22 -0.11
N LEU A 149 -1.54 12.23 0.59
CA LEU A 149 -2.11 12.42 1.93
C LEU A 149 -1.05 12.96 2.89
N SER A 150 0.11 12.33 2.91
CA SER A 150 1.22 12.71 3.79
C SER A 150 1.78 14.09 3.45
N ALA A 151 1.98 14.38 2.17
CA ALA A 151 2.47 15.67 1.69
C ALA A 151 1.53 16.80 2.13
N ARG A 152 0.21 16.63 1.92
CA ARG A 152 -0.80 17.61 2.30
C ARG A 152 -0.80 17.88 3.80
N LEU A 153 -0.73 16.84 4.63
CA LEU A 153 -0.76 17.00 6.09
C LEU A 153 0.48 17.73 6.59
N LEU A 154 1.66 17.42 6.03
CA LEU A 154 2.90 18.12 6.34
C LEU A 154 2.87 19.59 5.89
N GLU A 155 2.34 19.87 4.69
CA GLU A 155 2.20 21.25 4.19
C GLU A 155 1.23 22.09 5.03
N SER A 156 0.22 21.45 5.65
CA SER A 156 -0.70 22.11 6.58
C SER A 156 -0.18 22.25 8.01
N GLU A 157 1.07 21.84 8.27
CA GLU A 157 1.69 21.78 9.61
C GLU A 157 0.81 21.02 10.64
N HIS A 158 0.11 19.98 10.17
CA HIS A 158 -0.74 19.19 11.05
C HIS A 158 0.11 18.48 12.10
N LYS A 159 -0.26 18.60 13.38
CA LYS A 159 0.52 18.07 14.52
C LYS A 159 0.79 16.57 14.39
N ASP A 160 -0.15 15.84 13.79
CA ASP A 160 -0.09 14.38 13.67
C ASP A 160 0.40 13.89 12.30
N ALA A 161 0.95 14.78 11.45
CA ALA A 161 1.37 14.42 10.08
C ALA A 161 2.38 13.25 10.07
N TRP A 162 3.31 13.25 11.02
CA TRP A 162 4.29 12.18 11.23
C TRP A 162 3.65 10.85 11.62
N GLU A 163 2.59 10.90 12.42
CA GLU A 163 1.87 9.71 12.84
C GLU A 163 1.08 9.11 11.68
N VAL A 164 0.45 9.95 10.86
CA VAL A 164 -0.27 9.50 9.65
C VAL A 164 0.68 8.83 8.65
N LEU A 165 1.90 9.34 8.50
CA LEU A 165 2.94 8.70 7.70
C LEU A 165 3.29 7.29 8.21
N ALA A 166 3.45 7.14 9.53
CA ALA A 166 3.67 5.84 10.14
C ALA A 166 2.46 4.90 9.94
N TRP A 167 1.24 5.43 10.00
CA TRP A 167 0.03 4.67 9.69
C TRP A 167 -0.05 4.26 8.23
N CYS A 168 0.35 5.10 7.28
CA CYS A 168 0.43 4.76 5.87
C CYS A 168 1.36 3.56 5.67
N ARG A 169 2.56 3.60 6.27
CA ARG A 169 3.52 2.50 6.19
C ARG A 169 2.92 1.18 6.70
N ALA A 170 2.36 1.19 7.90
CA ALA A 170 1.76 0.00 8.51
C ALA A 170 0.50 -0.48 7.75
N GLY A 171 -0.30 0.46 7.24
CA GLY A 171 -1.49 0.18 6.44
C GLY A 171 -1.18 -0.47 5.11
N LEU A 172 -0.11 -0.01 4.43
CA LEU A 172 0.37 -0.62 3.19
C LEU A 172 0.84 -2.06 3.41
N ASP A 173 1.59 -2.31 4.49
CA ASP A 173 2.01 -3.68 4.85
C ASP A 173 0.80 -4.60 5.07
N ALA A 174 -0.19 -4.13 5.83
CA ALA A 174 -1.40 -4.90 6.12
C ALA A 174 -2.29 -5.11 4.87
N ALA A 175 -2.45 -4.08 4.03
CA ALA A 175 -3.31 -4.14 2.85
C ALA A 175 -2.70 -4.98 1.72
N LEU A 176 -1.40 -4.80 1.45
CA LEU A 176 -0.73 -5.43 0.31
C LEU A 176 -0.16 -6.82 0.65
N GLY A 177 0.23 -7.05 1.91
CA GLY A 177 0.88 -8.27 2.37
C GLY A 177 0.20 -9.56 1.89
N PRO A 178 -1.11 -9.77 2.12
CA PRO A 178 -1.81 -10.98 1.68
C PRO A 178 -1.76 -11.21 0.16
N TYR A 179 -1.94 -10.15 -0.64
CA TYR A 179 -1.95 -10.23 -2.10
C TYR A 179 -0.55 -10.48 -2.67
N VAL A 180 0.45 -9.83 -2.10
CA VAL A 180 1.85 -10.01 -2.50
C VAL A 180 2.33 -11.42 -2.13
N HIS A 181 1.98 -11.90 -0.93
CA HIS A 181 2.30 -13.26 -0.52
C HIS A 181 1.66 -14.30 -1.45
N ALA A 182 0.38 -14.12 -1.80
CA ALA A 182 -0.33 -14.99 -2.75
C ALA A 182 0.31 -15.02 -4.15
N ARG A 183 1.03 -13.96 -4.54
CA ARG A 183 1.79 -13.89 -5.81
C ARG A 183 3.23 -14.37 -5.72
N GLY A 184 3.67 -14.90 -4.57
CA GLY A 184 5.04 -15.39 -4.39
C GLY A 184 6.04 -14.29 -3.99
N GLY A 185 5.57 -13.18 -3.45
CA GLY A 185 6.40 -12.11 -2.91
C GLY A 185 6.56 -10.90 -3.82
N TRP A 186 7.26 -9.88 -3.32
CA TRP A 186 7.42 -8.58 -3.99
C TRP A 186 8.19 -8.65 -5.31
N VAL A 187 9.07 -9.63 -5.49
CA VAL A 187 9.79 -9.85 -6.76
C VAL A 187 8.83 -10.16 -7.92
N ALA A 188 7.67 -10.77 -7.63
CA ALA A 188 6.65 -11.03 -8.64
C ALA A 188 5.86 -9.76 -9.03
N VAL A 189 5.80 -8.77 -8.14
CA VAL A 189 5.10 -7.49 -8.36
C VAL A 189 5.88 -6.64 -9.37
N GLY A 190 5.19 -6.16 -10.40
CA GLY A 190 5.80 -5.38 -11.49
C GLY A 190 6.61 -6.19 -12.49
N SER A 191 6.81 -7.51 -12.29
CA SER A 191 7.43 -8.39 -13.29
C SER A 191 6.58 -8.51 -14.56
N SER A 192 5.26 -8.45 -14.44
CA SER A 192 4.34 -8.46 -15.59
C SER A 192 4.26 -7.10 -16.28
N ALA A 193 4.23 -6.01 -15.51
CA ALA A 193 4.14 -4.65 -16.05
C ALA A 193 5.45 -4.20 -16.73
N ALA A 194 6.62 -4.56 -16.20
CA ALA A 194 7.90 -4.28 -16.85
C ALA A 194 8.00 -4.95 -18.22
N GLN A 195 7.48 -6.17 -18.38
CA GLN A 195 7.40 -6.84 -19.68
C GLN A 195 6.48 -6.07 -20.64
N ALA A 196 5.30 -5.62 -20.20
CA ALA A 196 4.39 -4.83 -21.03
C ALA A 196 4.99 -3.48 -21.48
N LEU A 197 5.71 -2.80 -20.57
CA LEU A 197 6.42 -1.55 -20.85
C LEU A 197 7.61 -1.75 -21.82
N THR A 198 8.35 -2.85 -21.68
CA THR A 198 9.48 -3.18 -22.56
C THR A 198 9.03 -3.54 -23.98
N THR A 199 7.84 -4.14 -24.13
CA THR A 199 7.24 -4.44 -25.44
C THR A 199 6.59 -3.24 -26.13
N GLY A 200 6.62 -2.03 -25.57
CA GLY A 200 6.00 -0.85 -26.18
C GLY A 200 4.49 -1.00 -26.41
N LEU A 201 3.85 -1.97 -25.75
CA LEU A 201 2.44 -2.33 -25.90
C LEU A 201 1.70 -2.04 -24.58
N SER A 202 1.45 -0.75 -24.40
CA SER A 202 0.09 -0.24 -24.26
C SER A 202 -0.74 -0.67 -23.03
N LEU A 203 -0.32 -0.17 -21.86
CA LEU A 203 -1.24 0.07 -20.73
C LEU A 203 -2.48 0.87 -21.18
N LEU A 204 -2.32 1.84 -22.10
CA LEU A 204 -3.42 2.62 -22.67
C LEU A 204 -4.38 1.81 -23.57
N SER A 205 -3.95 0.72 -24.21
CA SER A 205 -4.85 -0.15 -25.00
C SER A 205 -5.67 -1.10 -24.14
N GLN A 206 -5.17 -1.48 -22.97
CA GLN A 206 -5.93 -2.30 -22.03
C GLN A 206 -7.01 -1.46 -21.33
N VAL A 207 -6.71 -0.19 -21.00
CA VAL A 207 -7.69 0.76 -20.48
C VAL A 207 -8.76 1.11 -21.53
N ARG A 208 -8.38 1.31 -22.81
CA ARG A 208 -9.36 1.59 -23.89
C ARG A 208 -10.31 0.42 -24.21
N ARG A 209 -9.92 -0.84 -23.97
CA ARG A 209 -10.80 -1.99 -24.21
C ARG A 209 -11.87 -2.20 -23.13
N LEU A 210 -11.67 -1.65 -21.93
CA LEU A 210 -12.64 -1.73 -20.82
C LEU A 210 -13.70 -0.62 -20.84
N VAL A 211 -13.53 0.42 -21.66
CA VAL A 211 -14.48 1.54 -21.82
C VAL A 211 -15.34 1.39 -23.09
N ALA A 212 -15.15 0.32 -23.85
CA ALA A 212 -15.90 0.01 -25.07
C ALA A 212 -16.96 -1.11 -24.90
N LEU A 213 -17.34 -1.42 -23.66
CA LEU A 213 -18.48 -2.26 -23.26
C LEU A 213 -19.32 -1.52 -22.22
#